data_AF-A0AAD9SG21-F1
#
_entry.id   AF-A0AAD9SG21-F1
#
_cell.length_a   1.000
_cell.length_b   1.000
_cell.length_c   1.000
_cell.angle_alpha   90.00
_cell.angle_beta   90.00
_cell.angle_gamma   90.00
#
_symmetry.space_group_name_H-M   'P 1'
#
loop_
_entity.id
_entity.type
_entity.pdbx_description
1 polymer ?
#
loop_
_entity_poly.entity_id
_entity_poly.type
_entity_poly.pdbx_seq_one_letter_code
_entity_poly.pdbx_strand_id
1 'polypeptide(L)'
;MASPQMPMLKVTVLHYRDQSHDEETWLKWYNEEQIPRFMPVALRNGVDRVEIYFTPTAFKAQFQEDLDNLKGGCAEGWNMAPYDAAVIYWTSDPQKIRNMLTDPDWEGKVTKFEKGWIDQTKVDVQIGTQTTFIEDGKIINTTPKEYPA
;
A
#
# COMPACT_ATOMS: atom_id res chain seq x y z
N MET A 1 -27.45 -12.27 15.78
CA MET A 1 -26.17 -11.64 16.21
C MET A 1 -25.14 -12.02 15.16
N ALA A 2 -24.60 -11.07 14.41
CA ALA A 2 -23.53 -11.36 13.46
C ALA A 2 -22.30 -11.81 14.28
N SER A 3 -21.71 -12.95 13.93
CA SER A 3 -20.46 -13.41 14.53
C SER A 3 -19.39 -12.31 14.38
N PRO A 4 -18.51 -12.09 15.37
CA PRO A 4 -17.40 -11.16 15.21
C PRO A 4 -16.58 -11.58 13.99
N GLN A 5 -16.59 -10.77 12.94
CA GLN A 5 -15.77 -11.01 11.77
C GLN A 5 -14.32 -10.85 12.20
N MET A 6 -13.53 -11.92 12.12
CA MET A 6 -12.10 -11.83 12.40
C MET A 6 -11.50 -10.78 11.46
N PRO A 7 -10.78 -9.78 11.98
CA PRO A 7 -10.27 -8.70 11.16
C PRO A 7 -9.24 -9.25 10.17
N MET A 8 -9.47 -9.00 8.88
CA MET A 8 -8.52 -9.36 7.83
C MET A 8 -7.20 -8.63 8.06
N LEU A 9 -6.09 -9.35 7.85
CA LEU A 9 -4.77 -8.76 7.86
C LEU A 9 -4.55 -7.97 6.59
N LYS A 10 -3.97 -6.79 6.75
CA LYS A 10 -3.47 -5.92 5.70
C LYS A 10 -1.95 -5.93 5.77
N VAL A 11 -1.30 -6.42 4.73
CA VAL A 11 0.15 -6.33 4.54
C VAL A 11 0.40 -5.27 3.47
N THR A 12 1.26 -4.30 3.74
CA THR A 12 1.56 -3.21 2.81
C THR A 12 3.05 -3.17 2.54
N VAL A 13 3.42 -3.21 1.26
CA VAL A 13 4.81 -3.09 0.78
C VAL A 13 4.93 -1.75 0.08
N LEU A 14 5.84 -0.91 0.58
CA LEU A 14 6.01 0.48 0.17
C LEU A 14 7.21 0.58 -0.77
N HIS A 15 6.95 0.83 -2.04
CA HIS A 15 7.96 0.86 -3.10
C HIS A 15 8.41 2.28 -3.39
N TYR A 16 9.73 2.44 -3.54
CA TYR A 16 10.32 3.57 -4.26
C TYR A 16 10.58 3.15 -5.70
N ARG A 17 10.23 4.04 -6.61
CA ARG A 17 10.62 3.96 -8.01
C ARG A 17 12.12 4.17 -8.14
N ASP A 18 12.76 3.37 -8.99
CA ASP A 18 14.14 3.64 -9.40
C ASP A 18 14.20 4.99 -10.13
N GLN A 19 15.09 5.86 -9.68
CA GLN A 19 15.21 7.23 -10.19
C GLN A 19 15.83 7.29 -11.59
N SER A 20 16.29 6.17 -12.17
CA SER A 20 16.71 6.10 -13.58
C SER A 20 15.56 6.20 -14.57
N HIS A 21 14.32 5.98 -14.12
CA HIS A 21 13.12 6.14 -14.93
C HIS A 21 12.45 7.47 -14.60
N ASP A 22 11.46 7.91 -15.38
CA ASP A 22 10.50 8.93 -14.97
C ASP A 22 9.22 8.28 -14.42
N GLU A 23 8.32 9.08 -13.84
CA GLU A 23 7.09 8.56 -13.21
C GLU A 23 6.14 7.93 -14.22
N GLU A 24 5.97 8.52 -15.40
CA GLU A 24 5.05 8.04 -16.43
C GLU A 24 5.50 6.69 -16.98
N THR A 25 6.78 6.61 -17.35
CA THR A 25 7.43 5.39 -17.85
C THR A 25 7.37 4.27 -16.82
N TRP A 26 7.64 4.59 -15.56
CA TRP A 26 7.56 3.60 -14.49
C TRP A 26 6.13 3.16 -14.20
N LEU A 27 5.16 4.08 -14.16
CA LEU A 27 3.76 3.74 -13.92
C LEU A 27 3.22 2.85 -15.05
N LYS A 28 3.59 3.14 -16.30
CA LYS A 28 3.26 2.30 -17.45
C LYS A 28 3.85 0.90 -17.29
N TRP A 29 5.15 0.80 -17.00
CA TRP A 29 5.80 -0.49 -16.74
C TRP A 29 5.14 -1.25 -15.59
N TYR A 30 4.80 -0.56 -14.49
CA TYR A 30 4.19 -1.19 -13.32
C TYR A 30 2.84 -1.82 -13.69
N ASN A 31 2.02 -1.09 -14.46
CA ASN A 31 0.69 -1.53 -14.86
C ASN A 31 0.70 -2.58 -15.97
N GLU A 32 1.56 -2.42 -16.98
CA GLU A 32 1.57 -3.28 -18.15
C GLU A 32 2.44 -4.53 -17.97
N GLU A 33 3.43 -4.47 -17.08
CA GLU A 33 4.41 -5.54 -16.97
C GLU A 33 4.49 -6.16 -15.58
N GLN A 34 4.64 -5.35 -14.52
CA GLN A 34 4.80 -5.87 -13.16
C GLN A 34 3.51 -6.52 -12.64
N ILE A 35 2.39 -5.80 -12.70
CA ILE A 35 1.08 -6.28 -12.23
C ILE A 35 0.69 -7.59 -12.94
N PRO A 36 0.71 -7.71 -14.28
CA PRO A 36 0.30 -8.95 -14.95
C PRO A 36 1.16 -10.17 -14.61
N ARG A 37 2.44 -9.98 -14.24
CA ARG A 37 3.33 -11.07 -13.80
C ARG A 37 3.07 -11.48 -12.36
N PHE A 38 2.84 -10.51 -11.50
CA PHE A 38 2.69 -10.71 -10.07
C PHE A 38 1.30 -11.27 -9.69
N MET A 39 0.21 -10.78 -10.29
CA MET A 39 -1.16 -11.16 -9.91
C MET A 39 -1.43 -12.68 -9.98
N PRO A 40 -0.98 -13.43 -11.02
CA PRO A 40 -1.14 -14.88 -11.04
C PRO A 40 -0.46 -15.60 -9.87
N VAL A 41 0.67 -15.08 -9.38
CA VAL A 41 1.41 -15.63 -8.23
C VAL A 41 0.64 -15.38 -6.93
N ALA A 42 0.11 -14.17 -6.74
CA ALA A 42 -0.71 -13.85 -5.58
C ALA A 42 -2.00 -14.70 -5.54
N LEU A 43 -2.69 -14.79 -6.67
CA LEU A 43 -3.95 -15.52 -6.78
C LEU A 43 -3.80 -17.01 -6.46
N ARG A 44 -2.80 -17.69 -7.04
CA ARG A 44 -2.60 -19.14 -6.81
C ARG A 44 -2.17 -19.47 -5.38
N ASN A 45 -1.54 -18.53 -4.68
CA ASN A 45 -1.19 -18.67 -3.26
C ASN A 45 -2.34 -18.27 -2.31
N GLY A 46 -3.50 -17.94 -2.86
CA GLY A 46 -4.73 -17.74 -2.10
C GLY A 46 -4.83 -16.39 -1.40
N VAL A 47 -4.07 -15.38 -1.82
CA VAL A 47 -4.22 -13.99 -1.32
C VAL A 47 -5.65 -13.53 -1.60
N ASP A 48 -6.32 -13.00 -0.58
CA ASP A 48 -7.78 -12.79 -0.61
C ASP A 48 -8.17 -11.53 -1.41
N ARG A 49 -7.34 -10.49 -1.36
CA ARG A 49 -7.46 -9.29 -2.21
C ARG A 49 -6.11 -8.62 -2.36
N VAL A 50 -5.86 -8.02 -3.53
CA VAL A 50 -4.70 -7.17 -3.79
C VAL A 50 -5.17 -5.81 -4.25
N GLU A 51 -4.61 -4.76 -3.66
CA GLU A 51 -4.84 -3.37 -4.06
C GLU A 51 -3.48 -2.71 -4.27
N ILE A 52 -3.41 -1.75 -5.19
CA ILE A 52 -2.19 -0.96 -5.39
C ILE A 52 -2.59 0.50 -5.30
N TYR A 53 -1.92 1.22 -4.41
CA TYR A 53 -2.10 2.64 -4.21
C TYR A 53 -0.87 3.37 -4.73
N PHE A 54 -1.02 4.01 -5.89
CA PHE A 54 0.03 4.87 -6.45
C PHE A 54 -0.03 6.25 -5.81
N THR A 55 1.12 6.87 -5.63
CA THR A 55 1.28 8.18 -4.97
C THR A 55 1.98 9.15 -5.92
N PRO A 56 1.24 9.75 -6.88
CA PRO A 56 1.84 10.61 -7.90
C PRO A 56 2.57 11.81 -7.31
N THR A 57 3.72 12.14 -7.88
CA THR A 57 4.59 13.23 -7.41
C THR A 57 3.87 14.57 -7.36
N ALA A 58 2.98 14.84 -8.33
CA ALA A 58 2.19 16.08 -8.36
C ALA A 58 1.31 16.24 -7.11
N PHE A 59 0.59 15.18 -6.70
CA PHE A 59 -0.24 15.23 -5.49
C PHE A 59 0.62 15.23 -4.22
N LYS A 60 1.73 14.50 -4.17
CA LYS A 60 2.68 14.59 -3.04
C LYS A 60 3.16 16.02 -2.85
N ALA A 61 3.55 16.71 -3.93
CA ALA A 61 4.00 18.10 -3.85
C ALA A 61 2.89 19.04 -3.39
N GLN A 62 1.69 18.92 -3.97
CA GLN A 62 0.54 19.75 -3.60
C GLN A 62 0.18 19.61 -2.11
N PHE A 63 0.04 18.38 -1.61
CA PHE A 63 -0.31 18.17 -0.21
C PHE A 63 0.85 18.44 0.75
N GLN A 64 2.10 18.35 0.29
CA GLN A 64 3.24 18.79 1.10
C GLN A 64 3.20 20.30 1.33
N GLU A 65 2.83 21.11 0.34
CA GLU A 65 2.63 22.56 0.51
C GLU A 65 1.56 22.87 1.57
N ASP A 66 0.45 22.13 1.55
CA ASP A 66 -0.59 22.25 2.58
C ASP A 66 -0.06 21.90 3.97
N LEU A 67 0.74 20.83 4.09
CA LEU A 67 1.37 20.44 5.35
C LEU A 67 2.39 21.48 5.84
N ASP A 68 3.14 22.08 4.91
CA ASP A 68 4.13 23.11 5.21
C ASP A 68 3.46 24.39 5.75
N ASN A 69 2.29 24.74 5.23
CA ASN A 69 1.46 25.85 5.75
C ASN A 69 0.92 25.58 7.17
N LEU A 70 0.88 24.32 7.60
CA LEU A 70 0.45 23.91 8.95
C LEU A 70 1.63 23.76 9.94
N LYS A 71 2.87 24.04 9.50
CA LYS A 71 4.07 23.95 10.35
C LYS A 71 4.03 24.97 11.49
N GLY A 72 4.54 24.56 12.66
CA GLY A 72 4.44 25.32 13.90
C GLY A 72 3.17 25.06 14.72
N GLY A 73 2.26 24.22 14.21
CA GLY A 73 1.08 23.70 14.94
C GLY A 73 1.10 22.17 15.05
N CYS A 74 -0.07 21.55 14.85
CA CYS A 74 -0.23 20.09 14.94
C CYS A 74 0.60 19.30 13.91
N ALA A 75 1.07 19.94 12.84
CA ALA A 75 1.77 19.31 11.73
C ALA A 75 3.29 19.60 11.70
N GLU A 76 3.88 20.13 12.78
CA GLU A 76 5.30 20.51 12.85
C GLU A 76 6.24 19.41 12.28
N GLY A 77 5.97 18.14 12.59
CA GLY A 77 6.75 16.99 12.09
C GLY A 77 6.16 16.22 10.89
N TRP A 78 5.02 16.62 10.34
CA TRP A 78 4.33 15.83 9.30
C TRP A 78 4.95 16.03 7.92
N ASN A 79 5.09 14.95 7.15
CA ASN A 79 5.55 15.01 5.77
C ASN A 79 4.74 14.04 4.93
N MET A 80 4.64 14.34 3.63
CA MET A 80 4.14 13.37 2.66
C MET A 80 5.07 12.16 2.64
N ALA A 81 4.48 10.98 2.73
CA ALA A 81 5.24 9.74 2.63
C ALA A 81 5.91 9.68 1.24
N PRO A 82 7.21 9.36 1.18
CA PRO A 82 7.99 9.57 -0.04
C PRO A 82 7.82 8.47 -1.09
N TYR A 83 7.15 7.37 -0.75
CA TYR A 83 6.95 6.20 -1.62
C TYR A 83 6.18 6.55 -2.91
N ASP A 84 6.33 5.72 -3.94
CA ASP A 84 5.70 5.89 -5.25
C ASP A 84 4.54 4.89 -5.47
N ALA A 85 4.57 3.74 -4.79
CA ALA A 85 3.43 2.85 -4.67
C ALA A 85 3.39 2.12 -3.32
N ALA A 86 2.19 1.73 -2.93
CA ALA A 86 1.94 0.77 -1.87
C ALA A 86 1.19 -0.43 -2.46
N VAL A 87 1.82 -1.61 -2.44
CA VAL A 87 1.14 -2.88 -2.75
C VAL A 87 0.52 -3.42 -1.48
N ILE A 88 -0.79 -3.63 -1.51
CA ILE A 88 -1.58 -3.96 -0.33
C ILE A 88 -2.17 -5.36 -0.53
N TYR A 89 -1.70 -6.31 0.28
CA TYR A 89 -2.27 -7.65 0.37
C TYR A 89 -3.25 -7.72 1.52
N TRP A 90 -4.42 -8.26 1.21
CA TRP A 90 -5.42 -8.62 2.18
C TRP A 90 -5.43 -10.11 2.35
N THR A 91 -5.34 -10.55 3.61
CA THR A 91 -5.32 -11.97 3.89
C THR A 91 -6.03 -12.33 5.19
N SER A 92 -6.75 -13.44 5.14
CA SER A 92 -7.32 -14.12 6.30
C SER A 92 -6.29 -14.98 7.05
N ASP A 93 -5.16 -15.31 6.43
CA ASP A 93 -4.11 -16.17 6.99
C ASP A 93 -2.72 -15.68 6.55
N PRO A 94 -1.85 -15.23 7.47
CA PRO A 94 -0.52 -14.75 7.12
C PRO A 94 0.36 -15.81 6.42
N GLN A 95 0.03 -17.11 6.53
CA GLN A 95 0.75 -18.15 5.80
C GLN A 95 0.61 -18.02 4.28
N LYS A 96 -0.50 -17.47 3.77
CA LYS A 96 -0.70 -17.22 2.33
C LYS A 96 0.35 -16.27 1.76
N ILE A 97 0.73 -15.24 2.53
CA ILE A 97 1.80 -14.30 2.15
C ILE A 97 3.15 -15.01 2.15
N ARG A 98 3.44 -15.83 3.17
CA ARG A 98 4.70 -16.61 3.20
C ARG A 98 4.81 -17.54 2.00
N ASN A 99 3.74 -18.27 1.69
CA ASN A 99 3.69 -19.18 0.54
C ASN A 99 3.98 -18.43 -0.77
N MET A 100 3.34 -17.27 -0.96
CA MET A 100 3.58 -16.40 -2.11
C MET A 100 5.04 -15.96 -2.23
N LEU A 101 5.68 -15.53 -1.13
CA LEU A 101 7.07 -15.08 -1.13
C LEU A 101 8.07 -16.22 -1.35
N THR A 102 7.69 -17.46 -1.03
CA THR A 102 8.50 -18.67 -1.27
C THR A 102 8.10 -19.41 -2.54
N ASP A 103 7.21 -18.83 -3.35
CA ASP A 103 6.73 -19.45 -4.56
C ASP A 103 7.91 -19.66 -5.55
N PRO A 104 8.04 -20.84 -6.19
CA PRO A 104 9.14 -21.11 -7.12
C PRO A 104 9.26 -20.11 -8.27
N ASP A 105 8.16 -19.50 -8.73
CA ASP A 105 8.24 -18.47 -9.78
C ASP A 105 8.46 -17.06 -9.21
N TRP A 106 8.48 -16.87 -7.88
CA TRP A 106 8.61 -15.54 -7.26
C TRP A 106 9.84 -14.81 -7.78
N GLU A 107 10.99 -15.47 -7.77
CA GLU A 107 12.24 -14.87 -8.25
C GLU A 107 12.19 -14.56 -9.76
N GLY A 108 11.68 -15.51 -10.56
CA GLY A 108 11.69 -15.41 -12.02
C GLY A 108 10.67 -14.45 -12.61
N LYS A 109 9.49 -14.33 -11.98
CA LYS A 109 8.37 -13.50 -12.46
C LYS A 109 8.26 -12.15 -11.78
N VAL A 110 8.76 -12.02 -10.55
CA VAL A 110 8.59 -10.81 -9.73
C VAL A 110 9.94 -10.14 -9.49
N THR A 111 10.79 -10.68 -8.63
CA THR A 111 11.94 -9.92 -8.11
C THR A 111 13.01 -9.59 -9.15
N LYS A 112 13.27 -10.49 -10.13
CA LYS A 112 14.19 -10.18 -11.24
C LYS A 112 13.68 -9.07 -12.15
N PHE A 113 12.37 -8.97 -12.30
CA PHE A 113 11.75 -8.03 -13.21
C PHE A 113 11.64 -6.63 -12.60
N GLU A 114 11.47 -6.55 -11.28
CA GLU A 114 11.54 -5.30 -10.52
C GLU A 114 12.91 -4.64 -10.52
N LYS A 115 13.98 -5.41 -10.76
CA LYS A 115 15.36 -4.90 -10.73
C LYS A 115 15.55 -3.78 -11.77
N GLY A 116 15.99 -2.62 -11.29
CA GLY A 116 16.18 -1.41 -12.10
C GLY A 116 14.91 -0.59 -12.31
N TRP A 117 13.76 -1.06 -11.81
CA TRP A 117 12.49 -0.32 -11.83
C TRP A 117 12.03 0.08 -10.43
N ILE A 118 12.31 -0.75 -9.43
CA ILE A 118 12.04 -0.51 -8.01
C ILE A 118 13.36 -0.50 -7.25
N ASP A 119 13.55 0.47 -6.35
CA ASP A 119 14.68 0.46 -5.43
C ASP A 119 14.46 -0.60 -4.34
N GLN A 120 14.87 -1.83 -4.64
CA GLN A 120 14.74 -2.98 -3.75
C GLN A 120 15.59 -2.85 -2.47
N THR A 121 16.45 -1.84 -2.33
CA THR A 121 17.24 -1.59 -1.12
C THR A 121 16.52 -0.73 -0.07
N LYS A 122 15.39 -0.10 -0.45
CA LYS A 122 14.64 0.85 0.38
C LYS A 122 13.16 0.49 0.50
N VAL A 123 12.81 -0.78 0.63
CA VAL A 123 11.41 -1.19 0.76
C VAL A 123 11.01 -1.27 2.23
N ASP A 124 9.94 -0.56 2.59
CA ASP A 124 9.33 -0.64 3.91
C ASP A 124 8.09 -1.54 3.88
N VAL A 125 7.93 -2.39 4.90
CA VAL A 125 6.80 -3.34 4.99
C VAL A 125 6.05 -3.14 6.29
N GLN A 126 4.72 -3.08 6.20
CA GLN A 126 3.81 -2.95 7.33
C GLN A 126 2.82 -4.12 7.34
N ILE A 127 2.41 -4.53 8.53
CA ILE A 127 1.33 -5.51 8.73
C ILE A 127 0.43 -5.08 9.88
N GLY A 128 -0.87 -5.18 9.69
CA GLY A 128 -1.85 -4.86 10.71
C GLY A 128 -3.26 -5.25 10.31
N THR A 129 -4.25 -4.71 11.03
CA THR A 129 -5.68 -4.89 10.74
C THR A 129 -6.29 -3.55 10.33
N GLN A 130 -7.31 -3.57 9.48
CA GLN A 130 -8.05 -2.35 9.11
C GLN A 130 -9.45 -2.35 9.71
N THR A 131 -9.86 -1.20 10.26
CA THR A 131 -11.22 -0.95 10.73
C THR A 131 -11.73 0.33 10.09
N THR A 132 -12.87 0.25 9.42
CA THR A 132 -13.53 1.42 8.81
C THR A 132 -14.47 2.06 9.83
N PHE A 133 -14.39 3.39 9.98
CA PHE A 133 -15.27 4.16 10.89
C PHE A 133 -16.21 5.12 10.15
N ILE A 134 -15.97 5.41 8.88
CA ILE A 134 -16.86 6.18 8.02
C ILE A 134 -16.95 5.46 6.68
N GLU A 135 -18.17 5.14 6.25
CA GLU A 135 -18.47 4.52 4.95
C GLU A 135 -19.79 5.09 4.43
N ASP A 136 -19.86 5.43 3.14
CA ASP A 136 -21.04 6.05 2.51
C ASP A 136 -21.59 7.28 3.26
N GLY A 137 -20.68 8.11 3.79
CA GLY A 137 -21.01 9.33 4.53
C GLY A 137 -21.60 9.09 5.92
N LYS A 138 -21.56 7.85 6.44
CA LYS A 138 -22.11 7.48 7.75
C LYS A 138 -21.00 7.03 8.69
N ILE A 139 -21.10 7.42 9.97
CA ILE A 139 -20.24 6.90 11.03
C ILE A 139 -20.67 5.47 11.35
N ILE A 140 -19.74 4.54 11.26
CA ILE A 140 -19.90 3.12 11.58
C ILE A 140 -18.88 2.73 12.65
N ASN A 141 -19.15 1.67 13.43
CA ASN A 141 -18.25 1.15 14.48
C ASN A 141 -17.89 2.11 15.63
N THR A 142 -18.56 3.26 15.74
CA THR A 142 -18.48 4.14 16.91
C THR A 142 -19.72 5.03 17.02
N THR A 143 -19.87 5.73 18.13
CA THR A 143 -20.90 6.76 18.34
C THR A 143 -20.20 8.06 18.75
N PRO A 144 -20.47 9.19 18.07
CA PRO A 144 -19.91 10.48 18.45
C PRO A 144 -20.23 10.84 19.90
N LYS A 145 -19.27 11.47 20.56
CA LYS A 145 -19.45 12.04 21.90
C LYS A 145 -19.19 13.54 21.81
N GLU A 146 -19.96 14.31 22.56
CA GLU A 146 -19.67 15.73 22.76
C GLU A 146 -18.53 15.89 23.77
N TYR A 147 -17.57 16.73 23.43
CA TYR A 147 -16.47 17.10 24.33
C TYR A 147 -16.58 18.60 24.62
N PRO A 148 -16.32 19.04 25.87
CA PRO A 148 -16.23 20.46 26.19
C PRO A 148 -15.18 21.14 25.31
N ALA A 149 -15.47 22.38 24.91
CA ALA A 149 -14.56 23.23 24.14
C ALA A 149 -13.36 23.70 24.97
#